data_AF-A0A8B7BHB9-F1
#
_entry.id   AF-A0A8B7BHB9-F1
#
_cell.length_a   1.000
_cell.length_b   1.000
_cell.length_c   1.000
_cell.angle_alpha   90.00
_cell.angle_beta   90.00
_cell.angle_gamma   90.00
#
_symmetry.space_group_name_H-M   'P 1'
#
loop_
_entity.id
_entity.type
_entity.pdbx_description
1 polymer ?
#
loop_
_entity_poly.entity_id
_entity_poly.type
_entity_poly.pdbx_seq_one_letter_code
_entity_poly.pdbx_strand_id
1 'polypeptide(L)'
;MGNVGRPAATPLAIRSGHIEPNRALDPGLVCDASIDDYVRFLCAMKYISKQIKMITKIYSFDCSHASLDLNYPSFIAFFNRNKTVASDKVVREFQRMVTDVAHAMVSYNAKVVAMKGFAIRVMQEKLVFHEKYEKKSFALILVGEEP
;
A
#
# COMPACT_ATOMS: atom_id res chain seq x y z
N MET A 1 9.47 15.98 22.32
CA MET A 1 9.78 14.85 23.22
C MET A 1 10.39 13.71 22.42
N GLY A 2 11.70 13.75 22.22
CA GLY A 2 12.49 12.59 21.76
C GLY A 2 13.61 12.44 22.77
N ASN A 3 13.57 11.39 23.59
CA ASN A 3 14.61 11.16 24.59
C ASN A 3 15.85 10.64 23.85
N VAL A 4 16.97 11.35 23.97
CA VAL A 4 18.25 10.97 23.39
C VAL A 4 18.62 9.59 23.94
N GLY A 5 18.68 8.57 23.08
CA GLY A 5 19.06 7.20 23.45
C GLY A 5 18.00 6.11 23.20
N ARG A 6 16.78 6.42 22.76
CA ARG A 6 15.82 5.40 22.30
C ARG A 6 15.88 5.20 20.77
N PRO A 7 15.84 3.96 20.27
CA PRO A 7 15.77 3.70 18.84
C PRO A 7 14.49 4.31 18.24
N ALA A 8 14.58 4.78 17.00
CA ALA A 8 13.44 5.30 16.28
C ALA A 8 12.34 4.22 16.15
N ALA A 9 11.08 4.62 16.33
CA ALA A 9 9.96 3.72 16.17
C ALA A 9 9.84 3.25 14.72
N THR A 10 9.51 1.97 14.53
CA THR A 10 9.32 1.38 13.21
C THR A 10 7.86 1.50 12.77
N PRO A 11 7.56 1.43 11.46
CA PRO A 11 6.18 1.36 10.97
C PRO A 11 5.38 0.18 11.54
N LEU A 12 6.03 -0.90 11.99
CA LEU A 12 5.35 -2.00 12.66
C LEU A 12 4.84 -1.61 14.06
N ALA A 13 5.50 -0.68 14.75
CA ALA A 13 5.10 -0.21 16.07
C ALA A 13 4.07 0.92 16.03
N ILE A 14 4.23 1.87 15.10
CA ILE A 14 3.42 3.11 15.07
C ILE A 14 2.67 3.34 13.75
N ARG A 15 2.69 2.38 12.82
CA ARG A 15 2.05 2.50 11.49
C ARG A 15 2.57 3.75 10.76
N SER A 16 1.66 4.62 10.32
CA SER A 16 1.96 5.89 9.65
C SER A 16 2.37 7.02 10.61
N GLY A 17 2.34 6.78 11.93
CA GLY A 17 2.74 7.75 12.95
C GLY A 17 1.60 8.25 13.83
N HIS A 18 1.83 9.37 14.51
CA HIS A 18 0.83 10.01 15.36
C HIS A 18 -0.22 10.74 14.52
N ILE A 19 -1.47 10.74 14.99
CA ILE A 19 -2.57 11.38 14.27
C ILE A 19 -2.41 12.90 14.24
N GLU A 20 -2.66 13.50 13.08
CA GLU A 20 -2.78 14.95 12.90
C GLU A 20 -4.19 15.29 12.40
N PRO A 21 -5.17 15.52 13.30
CA PRO A 21 -6.59 15.59 12.93
C PRO A 21 -6.90 16.65 11.88
N ASN A 22 -6.29 17.84 12.00
CA ASN A 22 -6.53 18.95 11.07
C ASN A 22 -6.02 18.63 9.66
N ARG A 23 -4.94 17.86 9.52
CA ARG A 23 -4.45 17.39 8.21
C ARG A 23 -5.27 16.23 7.66
N ALA A 24 -5.85 15.40 8.53
CA ALA A 24 -6.71 14.30 8.12
C ALA A 24 -8.06 14.77 7.54
N LEU A 25 -8.50 15.99 7.86
CA LEU A 25 -9.73 16.57 7.32
C LEU A 25 -9.64 16.87 5.82
N ASP A 26 -8.45 17.27 5.33
CA ASP A 26 -8.20 17.57 3.93
C ASP A 26 -6.87 16.93 3.47
N PRO A 27 -6.88 15.62 3.18
CA PRO A 27 -5.65 14.86 2.90
C PRO A 27 -5.12 15.05 1.47
N GLY A 28 -5.87 15.70 0.58
CA GLY A 28 -5.56 15.82 -0.86
C GLY A 28 -5.77 14.52 -1.63
N LEU A 29 -5.07 13.43 -1.25
CA LEU A 29 -5.19 12.11 -1.88
C LEU A 29 -5.67 11.05 -0.88
N VAL A 30 -6.50 10.12 -1.34
CA VAL A 30 -6.94 8.95 -0.57
C VAL A 30 -6.75 7.65 -1.35
N CYS A 31 -6.37 6.58 -0.64
CA CYS A 31 -6.39 5.21 -1.19
C CYS A 31 -7.72 4.55 -0.81
N ASP A 32 -8.69 4.58 -1.72
CA ASP A 32 -10.00 3.97 -1.49
C ASP A 32 -9.97 2.46 -1.70
N ALA A 33 -10.68 1.72 -0.85
CA ALA A 33 -10.91 0.28 -1.02
C ALA A 33 -12.39 -0.03 -0.76
N SER A 34 -13.02 -0.74 -1.70
CA SER A 34 -14.41 -1.20 -1.60
C SER A 34 -14.50 -2.57 -0.91
N ILE A 35 -15.71 -3.00 -0.58
CA ILE A 35 -15.93 -4.34 -0.03
C ILE A 35 -15.49 -5.42 -1.03
N ASP A 36 -15.68 -5.19 -2.34
CA ASP A 36 -15.25 -6.13 -3.38
C ASP A 36 -13.72 -6.26 -3.44
N ASP A 37 -12.96 -5.20 -3.13
CA ASP A 37 -11.50 -5.27 -2.99
C ASP A 37 -11.10 -6.21 -1.85
N TYR A 38 -11.79 -6.12 -0.71
CA TYR A 38 -11.59 -7.03 0.41
C TYR A 38 -12.00 -8.47 0.09
N VAL A 39 -13.09 -8.68 -0.66
CA VAL A 39 -13.48 -10.02 -1.11
C VAL A 39 -12.39 -10.62 -2.00
N ARG A 40 -11.90 -9.87 -3.01
CA ARG A 40 -10.81 -10.29 -3.88
C ARG A 40 -9.53 -10.61 -3.09
N PHE A 41 -9.24 -9.84 -2.06
CA PHE A 41 -8.13 -10.08 -1.14
C PHE A 41 -8.29 -11.38 -0.34
N LEU A 42 -9.47 -11.61 0.25
CA LEU A 42 -9.76 -12.85 0.97
C LEU A 42 -9.72 -14.08 0.06
N CYS A 43 -10.22 -13.98 -1.18
CA CYS A 43 -10.11 -15.02 -2.20
C CYS A 43 -8.64 -15.36 -2.48
N ALA A 44 -7.78 -14.35 -2.63
CA ALA A 44 -6.36 -14.54 -2.93
C ALA A 44 -5.60 -15.19 -1.77
N MET A 45 -5.99 -14.88 -0.53
CA MET A 45 -5.50 -15.55 0.69
C MET A 45 -6.06 -16.97 0.89
N LYS A 46 -6.84 -17.51 -0.05
CA LYS A 46 -7.40 -18.88 -0.04
C LYS A 46 -8.37 -19.14 1.12
N TYR A 47 -9.10 -18.12 1.57
CA TYR A 47 -10.23 -18.33 2.49
C TYR A 47 -11.34 -19.12 1.79
N ILE A 48 -11.99 -20.03 2.51
CA ILE A 48 -13.11 -20.79 1.96
C ILE A 48 -14.39 -19.95 1.94
N SER A 49 -15.33 -20.29 1.05
CA SER A 49 -16.55 -19.50 0.84
C SER A 49 -17.32 -19.21 2.13
N LYS A 50 -17.43 -20.20 3.03
CA LYS A 50 -18.10 -20.02 4.35
C LYS A 50 -17.43 -18.94 5.20
N GLN A 51 -16.10 -18.84 5.18
CA GLN A 51 -15.36 -17.82 5.93
C GLN A 51 -15.55 -16.44 5.32
N ILE A 52 -15.47 -16.33 3.99
CA ILE A 52 -15.69 -15.06 3.28
C ILE A 52 -17.09 -14.52 3.59
N LYS A 53 -18.13 -15.34 3.46
CA LYS A 53 -19.51 -14.98 3.82
C LYS A 53 -19.65 -14.52 5.26
N MET A 54 -18.94 -15.17 6.19
CA MET A 54 -18.97 -14.81 7.61
C MET A 54 -18.33 -13.45 7.88
N ILE A 55 -17.22 -13.14 7.20
CA ILE A 55 -16.43 -11.90 7.34
C ILE A 55 -17.14 -10.72 6.66
N THR A 56 -17.51 -10.88 5.38
CA THR A 56 -18.01 -9.76 4.55
C THR A 56 -19.52 -9.60 4.62
N LYS A 57 -20.24 -10.60 5.12
CA LYS A 57 -21.72 -10.67 5.09
C LYS A 57 -22.33 -10.67 3.69
N ILE A 58 -21.52 -10.94 2.65
CA ILE A 58 -21.96 -11.05 1.26
C ILE A 58 -22.18 -12.52 0.91
N TYR A 59 -23.34 -12.85 0.34
CA TYR A 59 -23.72 -14.22 0.01
C TYR A 59 -23.37 -14.65 -1.43
N SER A 60 -23.26 -13.69 -2.35
CA SER A 60 -22.89 -13.88 -3.75
C SER A 60 -21.66 -13.03 -4.07
N PHE A 61 -20.57 -13.66 -4.48
CA PHE A 61 -19.34 -12.99 -4.84
C PHE A 61 -18.56 -13.81 -5.86
N ASP A 62 -17.64 -13.13 -6.54
CA ASP A 62 -16.76 -13.71 -7.55
C ASP A 62 -15.29 -13.65 -7.09
N CYS A 63 -14.58 -14.76 -7.25
CA CYS A 63 -13.14 -14.87 -6.97
C CYS A 63 -12.28 -14.92 -8.24
N SER A 64 -12.85 -14.72 -9.43
CA SER A 64 -12.12 -14.73 -10.71
C SER A 64 -10.99 -13.69 -10.76
N HIS A 65 -11.17 -12.57 -10.07
CA HIS A 65 -10.22 -11.45 -9.99
C HIS A 65 -9.50 -11.35 -8.64
N ALA A 66 -9.23 -12.49 -7.98
CA ALA A 66 -8.51 -12.52 -6.71
C ALA A 66 -7.13 -11.83 -6.79
N SER A 67 -6.82 -10.95 -5.84
CA SER A 67 -5.52 -10.24 -5.76
C SER A 67 -5.07 -10.05 -4.31
N LEU A 68 -3.78 -10.26 -4.03
CA LEU A 68 -3.17 -9.92 -2.73
C LEU A 68 -2.81 -8.43 -2.61
N ASP A 69 -2.88 -7.67 -3.70
CA ASP A 69 -2.45 -6.29 -3.76
C ASP A 69 -3.62 -5.33 -3.47
N LEU A 70 -4.00 -5.27 -2.19
CA LEU A 70 -5.03 -4.34 -1.72
C LEU A 70 -4.56 -2.89 -1.86
N ASN A 71 -5.47 -1.99 -2.25
CA ASN A 71 -5.20 -0.56 -2.34
C ASN A 71 -5.06 0.12 -0.96
N TYR A 72 -4.03 -0.26 -0.21
CA TYR A 72 -3.83 0.11 1.17
C TYR A 72 -2.78 1.23 1.30
N PRO A 73 -2.94 2.23 2.19
CA PRO A 73 -2.04 3.38 2.32
C PRO A 73 -0.73 3.06 3.07
N SER A 74 -0.20 1.85 2.88
CA SER A 74 1.13 1.44 3.32
C SER A 74 1.65 0.27 2.49
N PHE A 75 2.95 0.01 2.61
CA PHE A 75 3.65 -1.03 1.88
C PHE A 75 4.39 -1.94 2.86
N ILE A 76 4.29 -3.24 2.67
CA ILE A 76 5.02 -4.23 3.46
C ILE A 76 5.56 -5.33 2.54
N ALA A 77 6.84 -5.65 2.70
CA ALA A 77 7.52 -6.71 1.95
C ALA A 77 8.10 -7.72 2.93
N PHE A 78 7.84 -9.01 2.66
CA PHE A 78 8.42 -10.13 3.40
C PHE A 78 9.52 -10.80 2.56
N PHE A 79 10.64 -11.07 3.20
CA PHE A 79 11.82 -11.73 2.65
C PHE A 79 12.12 -12.98 3.48
N ASN A 80 12.49 -14.09 2.82
CA ASN A 80 12.68 -15.36 3.49
C ASN A 80 14.16 -15.61 3.75
N ARG A 81 14.61 -15.34 4.98
CA ARG A 81 16.01 -15.53 5.41
C ARG A 81 16.52 -16.98 5.36
N ASN A 82 15.64 -17.97 5.22
CA ASN A 82 16.02 -19.39 5.28
C ASN A 82 16.38 -19.96 3.89
N LYS A 83 16.41 -19.16 2.82
CA LYS A 83 16.93 -19.61 1.53
C LYS A 83 18.45 -19.66 1.60
N THR A 84 18.99 -20.89 1.60
CA THR A 84 20.42 -21.22 1.63
C THR A 84 21.16 -21.00 0.33
N VAL A 85 20.45 -20.67 -0.75
CA VAL A 85 21.06 -20.28 -2.02
C VAL A 85 21.16 -18.76 -2.00
N ALA A 86 22.35 -18.22 -2.19
CA ALA A 86 22.53 -16.80 -2.50
C ALA A 86 21.80 -16.52 -3.83
N SER A 87 20.49 -16.28 -3.77
CA SER A 87 19.64 -16.29 -4.95
C SER A 87 18.95 -14.95 -5.11
N ASP A 88 19.38 -14.27 -6.17
CA ASP A 88 18.68 -13.29 -6.99
C ASP A 88 18.07 -12.06 -6.31
N LYS A 89 18.17 -10.93 -7.02
CA LYS A 89 17.51 -9.68 -6.66
C LYS A 89 16.02 -9.94 -6.44
N VAL A 90 15.52 -9.67 -5.23
CA VAL A 90 14.10 -9.72 -4.94
C VAL A 90 13.46 -8.44 -5.44
N VAL A 91 12.46 -8.62 -6.30
CA VAL A 91 11.59 -7.55 -6.77
C VAL A 91 10.21 -7.74 -6.12
N ARG A 92 9.69 -6.67 -5.51
CA ARG A 92 8.30 -6.58 -5.04
C ARG A 92 7.66 -5.36 -5.69
N GLU A 93 6.54 -5.58 -6.34
CA GLU A 93 5.73 -4.53 -6.95
C GLU A 93 4.45 -4.35 -6.14
N PHE A 94 4.05 -3.10 -5.95
CA PHE A 94 2.82 -2.71 -5.28
C PHE A 94 2.09 -1.69 -6.13
N GLN A 95 0.88 -2.00 -6.57
CA GLN A 95 0.04 -1.09 -7.34
C GLN A 95 -0.92 -0.38 -6.39
N ARG A 96 -0.99 0.95 -6.53
CA ARG A 96 -1.90 1.78 -5.76
C ARG A 96 -2.69 2.66 -6.69
N MET A 97 -3.94 2.89 -6.33
CA MET A 97 -4.82 3.83 -6.99
C MET A 97 -5.20 4.90 -5.97
N VAL A 98 -4.88 6.14 -6.29
CA VAL A 98 -5.22 7.29 -5.45
C VAL A 98 -6.33 8.08 -6.09
N THR A 99 -7.28 8.52 -5.26
CA THR A 99 -8.36 9.42 -5.63
C THR A 99 -8.02 10.81 -5.12
N ASP A 100 -8.07 11.83 -5.99
CA ASP A 100 -7.95 13.22 -5.56
C ASP A 100 -9.26 13.69 -4.91
N VAL A 101 -9.16 14.21 -3.70
CA VAL A 101 -10.28 14.78 -2.94
C VAL A 101 -10.15 16.29 -2.77
N ALA A 102 -9.11 16.89 -3.36
CA ALA A 102 -8.95 18.33 -3.43
C ALA A 102 -9.97 18.96 -4.39
N HIS A 103 -10.24 20.25 -4.23
CA HIS A 103 -11.26 20.96 -5.01
C HIS A 103 -10.69 21.66 -6.27
N ALA A 104 -9.41 21.45 -6.59
CA ALA A 104 -8.71 22.18 -7.65
C ALA A 104 -7.79 21.25 -8.44
N MET A 105 -7.51 21.64 -9.69
CA MET A 105 -6.49 20.99 -10.51
C MET A 105 -5.14 21.02 -9.78
N VAL A 106 -4.54 19.85 -9.60
CA VAL A 106 -3.36 19.66 -8.76
C VAL A 106 -2.41 18.64 -9.38
N SER A 107 -1.12 18.80 -9.09
CA SER A 107 -0.11 17.82 -9.46
C SER A 107 0.72 17.41 -8.26
N TYR A 108 0.90 16.11 -8.11
CA TYR A 108 1.68 15.49 -7.04
C TYR A 108 2.94 14.88 -7.62
N ASN A 109 4.09 15.12 -6.97
CA ASN A 109 5.35 14.47 -7.30
C ASN A 109 5.73 13.50 -6.19
N ALA A 110 6.08 12.27 -6.57
CA ALA A 110 6.52 11.23 -5.66
C ALA A 110 7.90 11.59 -5.08
N LYS A 111 8.03 11.43 -3.77
CA LYS A 111 9.31 11.55 -3.06
C LYS A 111 9.57 10.27 -2.30
N VAL A 112 10.68 9.60 -2.60
CA VAL A 112 11.11 8.37 -1.91
C VAL A 112 12.24 8.67 -0.95
N VAL A 113 12.26 7.96 0.18
CA VAL A 113 13.36 8.00 1.16
C VAL A 113 14.17 6.72 1.00
N ALA A 114 15.50 6.85 0.89
CA ALA A 114 16.38 5.71 0.70
C ALA A 114 16.28 4.71 1.86
N MET A 115 16.25 3.42 1.52
CA MET A 115 16.20 2.32 2.49
C MET A 115 17.47 1.49 2.35
N LYS A 116 18.19 1.24 3.45
CA LYS A 116 19.44 0.46 3.40
C LYS A 116 19.15 -0.94 2.88
N GLY A 117 19.90 -1.39 1.88
CA GLY A 117 19.77 -2.72 1.26
C GLY A 117 18.70 -2.83 0.16
N PHE A 118 17.90 -1.77 -0.06
CA PHE A 118 16.83 -1.79 -1.06
C PHE A 118 16.80 -0.49 -1.89
N ALA A 119 16.64 -0.63 -3.19
CA ALA A 119 16.28 0.45 -4.10
C ALA A 119 14.74 0.53 -4.21
N ILE A 120 14.20 1.75 -4.13
CA ILE A 120 12.77 2.02 -4.31
C ILE A 120 12.62 2.81 -5.61
N ARG A 121 11.70 2.37 -6.47
CA ARG A 121 11.33 3.06 -7.71
C ARG A 121 9.82 3.30 -7.71
N VAL A 122 9.40 4.43 -8.26
CA VAL A 122 7.97 4.74 -8.45
C VAL A 122 7.72 4.89 -9.94
N MET A 123 6.84 4.07 -10.50
CA MET A 123 6.32 4.25 -11.84
C MET A 123 5.21 5.28 -11.80
N GLN A 124 5.26 6.27 -12.70
CA GLN A 124 4.50 7.51 -12.64
C GLN A 124 4.87 8.37 -11.42
N GLU A 125 6.08 8.94 -11.46
CA GLU A 125 6.57 9.85 -10.41
C GLU A 125 5.75 11.14 -10.30
N LYS A 126 5.05 11.53 -11.37
CA LYS A 126 4.17 12.70 -11.38
C LYS A 126 2.76 12.29 -11.73
N LEU A 127 1.83 12.61 -10.84
CA LEU A 127 0.39 12.47 -11.07
C LEU A 127 -0.22 13.86 -11.27
N VAL A 128 -1.08 13.99 -12.27
CA VAL A 128 -1.80 15.23 -12.58
C VAL A 128 -3.29 14.91 -12.54
N PHE A 129 -4.01 15.66 -11.73
CA PHE A 129 -5.46 15.57 -11.57
C PHE A 129 -6.09 16.87 -12.03
N HIS A 130 -7.13 16.77 -12.85
CA HIS A 130 -7.84 17.88 -13.45
C HIS A 130 -9.14 18.20 -12.73
N GLU A 131 -9.73 17.21 -12.08
CA GLU A 131 -11.02 17.34 -11.38
C GLU A 131 -11.07 16.49 -10.11
N LYS A 132 -11.93 16.92 -9.18
CA LYS A 132 -12.17 16.20 -7.93
C LYS A 132 -12.71 14.80 -8.22
N TYR A 133 -12.23 13.82 -7.46
CA TYR A 133 -12.53 12.39 -7.56
C TYR A 133 -11.94 11.69 -8.78
N GLU A 134 -11.08 12.36 -9.55
CA GLU A 134 -10.27 11.68 -10.55
C GLU A 134 -9.33 10.68 -9.85
N LYS A 135 -9.18 9.50 -10.46
CA LYS A 135 -8.34 8.42 -9.95
C LYS A 135 -7.13 8.22 -10.84
N LYS A 136 -5.96 8.05 -10.24
CA LYS A 136 -4.72 7.69 -10.94
C LYS A 136 -4.03 6.55 -10.22
N SER A 137 -3.39 5.68 -11.01
CA SER A 137 -2.64 4.55 -10.48
C SER A 137 -1.15 4.76 -10.62
N PHE A 138 -0.39 4.32 -9.63
CA PHE A 138 1.07 4.28 -9.68
C PHE A 138 1.56 2.92 -9.16
N ALA A 139 2.80 2.56 -9.48
CA ALA A 139 3.41 1.35 -8.95
C ALA A 139 4.68 1.69 -8.16
N LEU A 140 4.82 1.10 -6.98
CA LEU A 140 6.05 1.14 -6.20
C LEU A 140 6.78 -0.19 -6.37
N ILE A 141 8.03 -0.12 -6.82
CA ILE A 141 8.90 -1.28 -7.03
C ILE A 141 10.04 -1.22 -6.02
N LEU A 142 10.09 -2.23 -5.17
CA LEU A 142 11.17 -2.46 -4.21
C LEU A 142 12.10 -3.53 -4.79
N VAL A 143 13.37 -3.17 -4.98
CA VAL A 143 14.41 -4.07 -5.51
C VAL A 143 15.53 -4.16 -4.47
N GLY A 144 15.89 -5.37 -4.04
CA GLY A 144 17.04 -5.54 -3.15
C GLY A 144 17.49 -6.98 -3.07
N GLU A 145 18.55 -7.21 -2.30
CA GLU A 145 19.05 -8.54 -2.02
C GLU A 145 18.43 -9.03 -0.70
N GLU A 146 18.08 -10.32 -0.61
CA GLU A 146 17.62 -10.87 0.68
C GLU A 146 18.75 -10.71 1.72
N PRO A 147 18.48 -10.05 2.87
CA PRO A 147 19.49 -9.82 3.90
C PRO A 147 19.73 -11.03 4.81
#